data_AF-A0A7S0UAA2-F1
#
_entry.id   AF-A0A7S0UAA2-F1
#
_cell.length_a   1.000
_cell.length_b   1.000
_cell.length_c   1.000
_cell.angle_alpha   90.00
_cell.angle_beta   90.00
_cell.angle_gamma   90.00
#
_symmetry.space_group_name_H-M   'P 1'
#
loop_
_entity.id
_entity.type
_entity.pdbx_description
1 polymer ?
#
loop_
_entity_poly.entity_id
_entity_poly.type
_entity_poly.pdbx_seq_one_letter_code
_entity_poly.pdbx_strand_id
1 'polypeptide(L)'
;DGPLDQKDAIERLRKDYERAYFISGEVDADLYEEDCLFADPFASFRGRDRFVNNLSNLGLFVSNSDCRLLSFEEIDGSPLTVKTRVLVKLELNLPWKPVLAWPWGV
;
A
#
# COMPACT_ATOMS: atom_id res chain seq x y z
N ASP A 1 1.94 -23.58 -5.17
CA ASP A 1 2.97 -22.52 -5.26
C ASP A 1 3.95 -22.69 -4.12
N GLY A 2 5.25 -22.64 -4.40
CA GLY A 2 6.30 -22.74 -3.38
C GLY A 2 6.44 -21.41 -2.60
N PRO A 3 7.15 -21.41 -1.46
CA PRO A 3 7.38 -20.17 -0.72
C PRO A 3 8.13 -19.16 -1.60
N LEU A 4 7.61 -17.93 -1.65
CA LEU A 4 8.25 -16.79 -2.28
C LEU A 4 9.63 -16.56 -1.64
N ASP A 5 10.67 -16.38 -2.47
CA ASP A 5 11.98 -16.01 -1.97
C ASP A 5 11.91 -14.61 -1.33
N GLN A 6 12.62 -14.41 -0.21
CA GLN A 6 12.55 -13.15 0.53
C GLN A 6 13.00 -11.96 -0.31
N LYS A 7 14.03 -12.11 -1.15
CA LYS A 7 14.51 -11.02 -1.99
C LYS A 7 13.51 -10.68 -3.09
N ASP A 8 12.86 -11.70 -3.66
CA ASP A 8 11.81 -11.51 -4.64
C ASP A 8 10.59 -10.79 -4.02
N ALA A 9 10.19 -11.17 -2.80
CA ALA A 9 9.10 -10.52 -2.08
C ALA A 9 9.39 -9.03 -1.81
N ILE A 10 10.60 -8.69 -1.37
CA ILE A 10 11.01 -7.31 -1.10
C ILE A 10 11.02 -6.48 -2.39
N GLU A 11 11.56 -7.03 -3.48
CA GLU A 11 11.63 -6.36 -4.77
C GLU A 11 10.25 -6.11 -5.37
N ARG A 12 9.34 -7.09 -5.27
CA ARG A 12 7.95 -6.95 -5.70
C ARG A 12 7.19 -5.94 -4.83
N LEU A 13 7.38 -5.97 -3.51
CA LEU A 13 6.81 -4.97 -2.60
C LEU A 13 7.27 -3.55 -2.96
N ARG A 14 8.57 -3.38 -3.29
CA ARG A 14 9.11 -2.10 -3.74
C ARG A 14 8.41 -1.60 -5.01
N LYS A 15 8.21 -2.48 -5.99
CA LYS A 15 7.50 -2.17 -7.25
C LYS A 15 6.04 -1.79 -7.01
N ASP A 16 5.38 -2.42 -6.05
CA ASP A 16 4.01 -2.06 -5.66
C ASP A 16 3.94 -0.62 -5.14
N TYR A 17 4.88 -0.23 -4.27
CA TYR A 17 4.99 1.15 -3.80
C TYR A 17 5.25 2.15 -4.94
N GLU A 18 6.08 1.80 -5.92
CA GLU A 18 6.33 2.63 -7.11
C GLU A 18 5.07 2.81 -7.98
N ARG A 19 4.17 1.83 -7.98
CA ARG A 19 2.86 1.89 -8.68
C ARG A 19 1.75 2.55 -7.85
N ALA A 20 2.08 3.05 -6.66
CA ALA A 20 1.12 3.68 -5.76
C ALA A 20 -0.09 2.78 -5.45
N TYR A 21 0.12 1.47 -5.23
CA TYR A 21 -0.95 0.46 -5.07
C TYR A 21 -2.06 0.85 -4.08
N PHE A 22 -1.71 1.56 -3.00
CA PHE A 22 -2.66 2.06 -2.00
C PHE A 22 -3.71 3.03 -2.57
N ILE A 23 -3.42 3.67 -3.70
CA ILE A 23 -4.29 4.65 -4.34
C ILE A 23 -4.83 4.13 -5.65
N SER A 24 -3.98 3.49 -6.47
CA SER A 24 -4.39 2.93 -7.76
C SER A 24 -5.34 1.75 -7.61
N GLY A 25 -5.30 1.04 -6.48
CA GLY A 25 -6.03 -0.20 -6.29
C GLY A 25 -5.36 -1.42 -6.93
N GLU A 26 -4.26 -1.21 -7.65
CA GLU A 26 -3.50 -2.25 -8.33
C GLU A 26 -2.42 -2.80 -7.39
N VAL A 27 -2.77 -3.82 -6.62
CA VAL A 27 -1.87 -4.50 -5.68
C VAL A 27 -1.45 -5.87 -6.20
N ASP A 28 -0.21 -6.25 -5.96
CA ASP A 28 0.28 -7.60 -6.16
C ASP A 28 -0.24 -8.52 -5.04
N ALA A 29 -1.43 -9.08 -5.26
CA ALA A 29 -2.13 -9.91 -4.28
C ALA A 29 -1.31 -11.16 -3.85
N ASP A 30 -0.45 -11.68 -4.73
CA ASP A 30 0.36 -12.87 -4.46
C ASP A 30 1.48 -12.62 -3.44
N LEU A 31 1.74 -11.37 -3.05
CA LEU A 31 2.65 -11.02 -1.94
C LEU A 31 2.06 -11.30 -0.55
N TYR A 32 0.75 -11.52 -0.46
CA TYR A 32 0.03 -11.58 0.79
C TYR A 32 -0.61 -12.97 0.99
N GLU A 33 -0.46 -13.54 2.18
CA GLU A 33 -1.18 -14.76 2.55
C GLU A 33 -2.69 -14.50 2.64
N GLU A 34 -3.51 -15.53 2.39
CA GLU A 34 -4.97 -15.40 2.35
C GLU A 34 -5.57 -14.78 3.63
N ASP A 35 -5.06 -15.14 4.82
CA ASP A 35 -5.55 -14.67 6.13
C ASP A 35 -4.58 -13.68 6.83
N CYS A 36 -3.77 -12.95 6.06
CA CYS A 36 -2.85 -11.98 6.64
C CYS A 36 -3.58 -10.81 7.34
N LEU A 37 -2.94 -10.26 8.37
CA LEU A 37 -3.45 -9.12 9.14
C LEU A 37 -3.02 -7.81 8.49
N PHE A 38 -3.97 -6.94 8.20
CA PHE A 38 -3.76 -5.55 7.84
C PHE A 38 -4.20 -4.66 8.98
N ALA A 39 -3.34 -3.73 9.41
CA ALA A 39 -3.62 -2.84 10.52
C ALA A 39 -3.02 -1.46 10.33
N ASP A 40 -3.75 -0.44 10.75
CA ASP A 40 -3.32 0.94 10.92
C ASP A 40 -3.75 1.42 12.33
N PRO A 41 -3.38 2.64 12.77
CA PRO A 41 -3.73 3.14 14.11
C PRO A 41 -5.23 3.26 14.42
N PHE A 42 -6.11 3.21 13.42
CA PHE A 42 -7.56 3.39 13.53
C PHE A 42 -8.35 2.11 13.26
N ALA A 43 -7.85 1.22 12.41
CA ALA A 43 -8.55 0.00 12.00
C ALA A 43 -7.61 -1.20 11.82
N SER A 44 -8.17 -2.40 12.00
CA SER A 44 -7.50 -3.65 11.61
C SER A 44 -8.50 -4.67 11.08
N PHE A 45 -8.04 -5.50 10.15
CA PHE A 45 -8.82 -6.60 9.60
C PHE A 45 -7.90 -7.70 9.05
N ARG A 46 -8.45 -8.90 8.90
CA ARG A 46 -7.79 -10.02 8.22
C ARG A 46 -8.42 -10.28 6.86
N GLY A 47 -7.62 -10.85 5.96
CA GLY A 47 -8.06 -11.32 4.67
C GLY A 47 -7.48 -10.51 3.51
N ARG A 48 -6.69 -11.16 2.66
CA ARG A 48 -6.14 -10.57 1.42
C ARG A 48 -7.25 -10.06 0.50
N ASP A 49 -8.27 -10.85 0.25
CA ASP A 49 -9.32 -10.47 -0.69
C ASP A 49 -10.12 -9.26 -0.18
N ARG A 50 -10.26 -9.13 1.15
CA ARG A 50 -10.84 -7.94 1.77
C ARG A 50 -9.94 -6.71 1.56
N PHE A 51 -8.63 -6.87 1.65
CA PHE A 51 -7.68 -5.80 1.37
C PHE A 51 -7.77 -5.31 -0.08
N VAL A 52 -7.73 -6.23 -1.05
CA VAL A 52 -7.87 -5.92 -2.48
C VAL A 52 -9.18 -5.17 -2.75
N ASN A 53 -10.30 -5.64 -2.20
CA ASN A 53 -11.58 -4.97 -2.34
C ASN A 53 -11.58 -3.56 -1.72
N ASN A 54 -11.00 -3.39 -0.52
CA ASN A 54 -10.88 -2.07 0.11
C ASN A 54 -10.08 -1.09 -0.74
N LEU A 55 -8.98 -1.54 -1.34
CA LEU A 55 -8.14 -0.71 -2.21
C LEU A 55 -8.91 -0.27 -3.48
N SER A 56 -9.67 -1.17 -4.10
CA SER A 56 -10.48 -0.83 -5.29
C SER A 56 -11.54 0.25 -5.03
N ASN A 57 -12.04 0.38 -3.79
CA ASN A 57 -13.06 1.36 -3.44
C ASN A 57 -12.51 2.79 -3.31
N LEU A 58 -11.20 2.96 -3.05
CA LEU A 58 -10.57 4.27 -2.87
C LEU A 58 -10.57 5.12 -4.14
N GLY A 59 -10.45 4.48 -5.31
CA GLY A 59 -10.39 5.16 -6.61
C GLY A 59 -11.66 5.95 -6.96
N LEU A 60 -12.81 5.64 -6.36
CA LEU A 60 -14.09 6.31 -6.67
C LEU A 60 -14.12 7.78 -6.23
N PHE A 61 -13.30 8.17 -5.26
CA PHE A 61 -13.34 9.52 -4.66
C PHE A 61 -12.18 10.42 -5.09
N VAL A 62 -11.25 9.90 -5.89
CA VAL A 62 -10.00 10.56 -6.26
C VAL A 62 -10.01 10.87 -7.75
N SER A 63 -9.87 12.14 -8.14
CA SER A 63 -9.76 12.53 -9.55
C SER A 63 -8.32 12.55 -10.06
N ASN A 64 -7.35 12.81 -9.18
CA ASN A 64 -5.93 12.75 -9.50
C ASN A 64 -5.16 12.31 -8.26
N SER A 65 -4.11 11.53 -8.44
CA SER A 65 -3.27 11.06 -7.36
C SER A 65 -1.81 11.00 -7.76
N ASP A 66 -0.95 11.33 -6.81
CA ASP A 66 0.48 11.13 -6.89
C ASP A 66 0.95 10.51 -5.58
N CYS A 67 1.79 9.49 -5.68
CA CYS A 67 2.42 8.86 -4.52
C CYS A 67 3.91 8.77 -4.78
N ARG A 68 4.70 9.27 -3.83
CA ARG A 68 6.16 9.24 -3.94
C ARG A 68 6.75 8.47 -2.78
N LEU A 69 7.50 7.41 -3.08
CA LEU A 69 8.30 6.72 -2.08
C LEU A 69 9.39 7.65 -1.54
N LEU A 70 9.34 7.92 -0.24
CA LEU A 70 10.31 8.76 0.50
C LEU A 70 11.42 7.91 1.12
N SER A 71 11.06 6.77 1.73
CA SER A 71 12.03 5.80 2.23
C SER A 71 11.49 4.38 2.14
N PHE A 72 12.42 3.43 1.99
CA PHE A 72 12.18 2.00 1.98
C PHE A 72 13.36 1.37 2.70
N GLU A 73 13.13 0.96 3.94
CA GLU A 73 14.14 0.51 4.89
C GLU A 73 13.87 -0.94 5.23
N GLU A 74 14.79 -1.82 4.84
CA GLU A 74 14.81 -3.21 5.30
C GLU A 74 15.44 -3.24 6.68
N ILE A 75 14.70 -3.77 7.66
CA ILE A 75 15.17 -3.95 9.02
C ILE A 75 15.45 -5.42 9.21
N ASP A 76 16.74 -5.74 9.30
CA ASP A 76 17.21 -7.08 9.61
C ASP A 76 16.67 -7.53 10.97
N GLY A 77 15.94 -8.65 10.95
CA GLY A 77 15.26 -9.18 12.13
C GLY A 77 14.52 -10.47 11.83
N SER A 78 14.03 -11.10 12.89
CA SER A 78 13.06 -12.19 12.81
C SER A 78 11.83 -11.78 13.63
N PRO A 79 10.74 -11.32 12.99
CA PRO A 79 10.48 -11.38 11.54
C PRO A 79 11.23 -10.29 10.74
N LEU A 80 11.49 -10.59 9.46
CA LEU A 80 11.91 -9.61 8.47
C LEU A 80 10.88 -8.48 8.42
N THR A 81 11.34 -7.24 8.57
CA THR A 81 10.46 -6.07 8.61
C THR A 81 10.89 -5.07 7.55
N VAL A 82 9.95 -4.60 6.75
CA VAL A 82 10.18 -3.49 5.81
C VAL A 82 9.41 -2.29 6.33
N LYS A 83 10.10 -1.17 6.55
CA LYS A 83 9.48 0.11 6.86
C LYS A 83 9.50 1.00 5.64
N THR A 84 8.37 1.62 5.36
CA THR A 84 8.20 2.48 4.21
C THR A 84 7.64 3.82 4.63
N ARG A 85 8.06 4.85 3.89
CA ARG A 85 7.48 6.18 3.99
C ARG A 85 7.14 6.65 2.60
N VAL A 86 5.94 7.14 2.42
CA VAL A 86 5.44 7.68 1.16
C VAL A 86 4.88 9.08 1.37
N LEU A 87 4.97 9.92 0.37
CA LEU A 87 4.20 11.16 0.30
C LEU A 87 2.99 10.89 -0.58
N VAL A 88 1.81 10.98 0.02
CA VAL A 88 0.55 10.84 -0.70
C VAL A 88 0.05 12.23 -1.05
N LYS A 89 -0.38 12.42 -2.30
CA LYS A 89 -1.10 13.60 -2.77
C LYS A 89 -2.33 13.16 -3.53
N LEU A 90 -3.50 13.61 -3.09
CA LEU A 90 -4.78 13.31 -3.71
C LEU A 90 -5.51 14.60 -4.06
N GLU A 91 -6.13 14.64 -5.22
CA GLU A 91 -7.19 15.58 -5.56
C GLU A 91 -8.53 14.83 -5.45
N LEU A 92 -9.42 15.30 -4.58
CA LEU A 92 -10.72 14.66 -4.41
C LEU A 92 -11.70 15.10 -5.47
N ASN A 93 -12.59 14.19 -5.86
CA ASN A 93 -13.64 14.44 -6.83
C ASN A 93 -14.85 15.19 -6.21
N LEU A 94 -14.60 16.37 -5.65
CA LEU A 94 -15.60 17.28 -5.06
C LEU A 94 -15.62 18.61 -5.85
N PRO A 95 -16.70 19.43 -5.77
CA PRO A 95 -16.84 20.63 -6.61
C PRO A 95 -15.69 21.64 -6.54
N TRP A 96 -15.05 21.77 -5.38
CA TRP A 96 -13.93 22.70 -5.17
C TRP A 96 -12.54 22.05 -5.32
N LYS A 97 -12.47 20.79 -5.79
CA LYS A 97 -11.23 20.04 -6.06
C LYS A 97 -10.17 20.18 -4.97
N PRO A 98 -10.48 19.84 -3.71
CA PRO A 98 -9.50 19.97 -2.63
C PRO A 98 -8.32 19.04 -2.88
N VAL A 99 -7.12 19.56 -2.61
CA VAL A 99 -5.88 18.79 -2.66
C VAL A 99 -5.45 18.49 -1.24
N LEU A 100 -5.31 17.20 -0.95
CA LEU A 100 -4.77 16.69 0.30
C LEU A 100 -3.37 16.15 0.04
N ALA A 101 -2.40 16.54 0.86
CA ALA A 101 -1.04 16.01 0.77
C ALA A 101 -0.49 15.77 2.18
N TRP A 102 -0.02 14.56 2.44
CA TRP A 102 0.56 14.21 3.73
C TRP A 102 1.59 13.08 3.60
N PRO A 103 2.64 13.08 4.44
CA PRO A 103 3.50 11.92 4.56
C PRO A 103 2.76 10.79 5.28
N TRP A 104 2.85 9.59 4.75
CA TRP A 104 2.31 8.37 5.35
C TRP A 104 3.45 7.37 5.55
N GLY A 105 3.44 6.64 6.66
CA GLY A 105 4.46 5.64 6.98
C GLY A 105 3.83 4.37 7.51
N VAL A 106 4.34 3.23 7.04
CA VAL A 106 3.89 1.87 7.38
C VAL A 106 5.10 0.97 7.55
#